data_AF-A0A068UIT9-F1
#
_entry.id   AF-A0A068UIT9-F1
#
_cell.length_a   1.000
_cell.length_b   1.000
_cell.length_c   1.000
_cell.angle_alpha   90.00
_cell.angle_beta   90.00
_cell.angle_gamma   90.00
#
_symmetry.space_group_name_H-M   'P 1'
#
loop_
_entity.id
_entity.type
_entity.pdbx_description
1 polymer ?
#
loop_
_entity_poly.entity_id
_entity_poly.type
_entity_poly.pdbx_seq_one_letter_code
_entity_poly.pdbx_strand_id
1 'polypeptide(L)'
;MLLRMIKLGKLDVPAGTPFYLALASVHHDEARPRASIHKDLLSPGSIWPCFFPLGLGTRICVGQNFVLMEARIYNPSYDSQKKFDFAVSPSRVHPHPPVTFRFQTVQAQYSAHVLFRKI
;
A
#
# COMPACT_ATOMS: atom_id res chain seq x y z
N MET A 1 -4.93 13.40 17.82
CA MET A 1 -6.01 14.12 18.51
C MET A 1 -6.31 15.40 17.76
N LEU A 2 -7.57 15.79 17.60
CA LEU A 2 -7.94 17.06 16.98
C LEU A 2 -7.55 18.23 17.89
N LEU A 3 -6.86 19.22 17.33
CA LEU A 3 -6.38 20.39 18.08
C LEU A 3 -7.46 21.45 18.28
N ARG A 4 -8.50 21.42 17.45
CA ARG A 4 -9.63 22.35 17.47
C ARG A 4 -10.88 21.63 17.00
N MET A 5 -12.03 22.23 17.27
CA MET A 5 -13.30 21.77 16.72
C MET A 5 -13.25 21.88 15.19
N ILE A 6 -13.70 20.82 14.52
CA ILE A 6 -13.79 20.79 13.05
C ILE A 6 -15.17 20.31 12.62
N LYS A 7 -15.60 20.75 11.44
CA LYS A 7 -16.80 20.22 10.79
C LYS A 7 -16.39 19.18 9.76
N LEU A 8 -16.80 17.94 9.96
CA LEU A 8 -16.58 16.82 9.05
C LEU A 8 -17.90 16.47 8.35
N GLY A 9 -18.09 16.99 7.14
CA GLY A 9 -19.37 16.88 6.43
C GLY A 9 -20.49 17.58 7.21
N LYS A 10 -21.45 16.80 7.71
CA LYS A 10 -22.56 17.31 8.55
C LYS A 10 -22.29 17.16 10.06
N LEU A 11 -21.14 16.62 10.45
CA LEU A 11 -20.80 16.35 11.84
C LEU A 11 -19.88 17.43 12.41
N ASP A 12 -20.20 17.95 13.57
CA ASP A 12 -19.31 18.81 14.34
C ASP A 12 -18.50 17.96 15.33
N VAL A 13 -17.18 17.94 15.18
CA VAL A 13 -16.28 17.09 15.95
C VAL A 13 -15.49 17.96 16.95
N PRO A 14 -15.64 17.74 18.27
CA PRO A 14 -14.94 18.51 19.29
C PRO A 14 -13.42 18.39 19.23
N ALA A 15 -12.73 19.43 19.72
CA ALA A 15 -11.31 19.36 20.04
C ALA A 15 -11.05 18.25 21.06
N GLY A 16 -9.87 17.63 21.03
CA GLY A 16 -9.56 16.50 21.92
C GLY A 16 -10.01 15.13 21.40
N THR A 17 -10.80 15.07 20.32
CA THR A 17 -11.25 13.78 19.76
C THR A 17 -10.07 13.04 19.10
N PRO A 18 -9.82 11.76 19.41
CA PRO A 18 -8.88 10.95 18.66
C PRO A 18 -9.39 10.76 17.22
N PHE A 19 -8.51 11.00 16.25
CA PHE A 19 -8.85 10.89 14.83
C PHE A 19 -7.99 9.79 14.22
N TYR A 20 -8.63 8.83 13.58
CA TYR A 20 -7.98 7.73 12.89
C TYR A 20 -8.50 7.66 11.46
N LEU A 21 -7.59 7.58 10.49
CA LEU A 21 -7.95 7.41 9.09
C LEU A 21 -7.84 5.92 8.75
N ALA A 22 -8.95 5.31 8.35
CA ALA A 22 -9.00 3.93 7.89
C ALA A 22 -8.36 3.80 6.48
N LEU A 23 -7.03 3.92 6.42
CA LEU A 23 -6.22 3.95 5.20
C LEU A 23 -6.55 2.79 4.26
N ALA A 24 -6.59 1.56 4.78
CA ALA A 24 -6.91 0.38 3.99
C ALA A 24 -8.30 0.49 3.33
N SER A 25 -9.33 0.90 4.09
CA SER A 25 -10.68 1.08 3.55
C SER A 25 -10.73 2.18 2.48
N VAL A 26 -9.99 3.27 2.65
CA VAL A 26 -9.91 4.34 1.64
C VAL A 26 -9.21 3.86 0.36
N HIS A 27 -8.18 3.01 0.48
CA HIS A 27 -7.45 2.47 -0.69
C HIS A 27 -8.22 1.36 -1.41
N HIS A 28 -9.14 0.69 -0.71
CA HIS A 28 -9.99 -0.38 -1.26
C HIS A 28 -11.42 0.09 -1.63
N ASP A 29 -11.72 1.39 -1.50
CA ASP A 29 -13.01 1.96 -1.88
C ASP A 29 -13.19 1.90 -3.42
N GLU A 30 -14.09 1.04 -3.88
CA GLU A 30 -14.38 0.84 -5.30
C GLU A 30 -14.96 2.07 -5.99
N ALA A 31 -15.58 2.99 -5.23
CA ALA A 31 -16.13 4.23 -5.76
C ALA A 31 -15.06 5.26 -6.10
N ARG A 32 -13.80 5.01 -5.72
CA ARG A 32 -12.66 5.89 -5.99
C ARG A 32 -11.71 5.24 -6.99
N PRO A 33 -11.01 6.02 -7.83
CA PRO A 33 -10.05 5.46 -8.77
C PRO A 33 -9.01 4.64 -8.02
N ARG A 34 -9.07 3.32 -8.19
CA ARG A 34 -8.06 2.41 -7.65
C ARG A 34 -6.76 2.70 -8.41
N ALA A 35 -5.68 2.94 -7.69
CA ALA A 35 -4.36 2.68 -8.24
C ALA A 35 -4.33 1.17 -8.52
N SER A 36 -4.60 0.78 -9.75
CA SER A 36 -4.27 -0.57 -10.17
C SER A 36 -2.78 -0.75 -9.85
N ILE A 37 -2.37 -1.90 -9.31
CA ILE A 37 -0.99 -2.17 -8.85
C ILE A 37 -0.01 -2.21 -10.05
N HIS A 38 -0.41 -1.63 -11.18
CA HIS A 38 0.34 -1.50 -12.40
C HIS A 38 1.37 -0.38 -12.28
N LYS A 39 2.29 -0.42 -13.25
CA LYS A 39 3.49 0.41 -13.42
C LYS A 39 3.25 1.92 -13.21
N ASP A 40 2.02 2.38 -13.37
CA ASP A 40 1.62 3.78 -13.28
C ASP A 40 1.74 4.36 -11.87
N LEU A 41 1.76 3.52 -10.82
CA LEU A 41 1.97 4.03 -9.46
C LEU A 41 3.41 4.53 -9.23
N LEU A 42 4.38 3.95 -9.94
CA LEU A 42 5.80 4.31 -9.82
C LEU A 42 6.24 5.29 -10.92
N SER A 43 5.34 5.64 -11.86
CA SER A 43 5.63 6.56 -12.94
C SER A 43 5.80 7.99 -12.40
N PRO A 44 6.76 8.76 -12.94
CA PRO A 44 6.92 10.16 -12.56
C PRO A 44 5.63 10.94 -12.89
N GLY A 45 5.05 11.62 -11.89
CA GLY A 45 3.90 12.50 -12.08
C GLY A 45 2.51 11.85 -11.92
N SER A 46 2.41 10.58 -11.52
CA SER A 46 1.13 10.00 -11.16
C SER A 46 0.62 10.56 -9.81
N ILE A 47 -0.45 11.34 -9.87
CA ILE A 47 -1.12 11.90 -8.69
C ILE A 47 -2.45 11.17 -8.51
N TRP A 48 -2.50 10.28 -7.54
CA TRP A 48 -3.73 9.58 -7.18
C TRP A 48 -4.31 10.20 -5.91
N PRO A 49 -5.47 10.88 -5.98
CA PRO A 49 -5.98 11.71 -4.88
C PRO A 49 -6.34 10.91 -3.62
N CYS A 50 -6.47 9.57 -3.73
CA CYS A 50 -6.83 8.69 -2.63
C CYS A 50 -5.83 7.57 -2.36
N PHE A 51 -4.64 7.61 -2.96
CA PHE A 51 -3.59 6.62 -2.73
C PHE A 51 -2.40 7.24 -1.99
N PHE A 52 -2.30 6.96 -0.69
CA PHE A 52 -1.28 7.52 0.19
C PHE A 52 -0.84 6.47 1.26
N PRO A 53 -0.25 5.35 0.84
CA PRO A 53 0.14 4.24 1.73
C PRO A 53 1.18 4.63 2.80
N LEU A 54 1.87 5.74 2.58
CA LEU A 54 2.93 6.24 3.44
C LEU A 54 2.55 7.55 4.15
N GLY A 55 1.26 7.90 4.15
CA GLY A 55 0.73 9.10 4.79
C GLY A 55 0.59 10.30 3.84
N LEU A 56 0.12 11.42 4.39
CA LEU A 56 -0.18 12.65 3.66
C LEU A 56 0.25 13.87 4.48
N GLY A 57 0.68 14.94 3.80
CA GLY A 57 1.03 16.21 4.43
C GLY A 57 2.38 16.19 5.15
N THR A 58 2.52 17.00 6.21
CA THR A 58 3.79 17.21 6.92
C THR A 58 4.25 16.05 7.80
N ARG A 59 3.38 15.06 8.01
CA ARG A 59 3.64 13.85 8.81
C ARG A 59 3.74 12.59 7.94
N ILE A 60 4.13 12.77 6.69
CA ILE A 60 4.41 11.68 5.75
C ILE A 60 5.59 10.82 6.24
N CYS A 61 5.61 9.54 5.86
CA CYS A 61 6.70 8.63 6.22
C CYS A 61 8.02 9.16 5.68
N VAL A 62 9.00 9.38 6.56
CA VAL A 62 10.36 9.79 6.18
C VAL A 62 11.04 8.79 5.24
N GLY A 63 10.65 7.52 5.32
CA GLY A 63 11.13 6.44 4.46
C GLY A 63 10.47 6.38 3.07
N GLN A 64 9.58 7.30 2.71
CA GLN A 64 8.85 7.21 1.43
C GLN A 64 9.74 7.17 0.20
N ASN A 65 10.78 8.00 0.16
CA ASN A 65 11.72 7.98 -0.95
C ASN A 65 12.49 6.66 -1.01
N PHE A 66 12.85 6.11 0.15
CA PHE A 66 13.55 4.84 0.24
C PHE A 66 12.68 3.68 -0.27
N VAL A 67 11.42 3.60 0.17
CA VAL A 67 10.46 2.59 -0.29
C VAL A 67 10.22 2.68 -1.79
N LEU A 68 10.07 3.89 -2.35
CA LEU A 68 9.89 4.07 -3.80
C LEU A 68 11.15 3.68 -4.59
N MET A 69 12.33 3.95 -4.04
CA MET A 69 13.61 3.55 -4.63
C MET A 69 13.76 2.02 -4.61
N GLU A 70 13.52 1.36 -3.49
CA GLU A 70 13.55 -0.10 -3.38
C GLU A 70 12.52 -0.76 -4.31
N ALA A 71 11.30 -0.22 -4.37
CA ALA A 71 10.25 -0.71 -5.26
C ALA A 71 10.65 -0.60 -6.75
N ARG A 72 11.42 0.42 -7.12
CA ARG A 72 11.95 0.56 -8.48
C ARG A 72 13.07 -0.45 -8.77
N ILE A 73 13.96 -0.69 -7.81
CA ILE A 73 15.03 -1.69 -7.94
C ILE A 73 14.45 -3.11 -8.04
N TYR A 74 13.48 -3.44 -7.18
CA TYR A 74 12.87 -4.77 -7.10
C TYR A 74 11.76 -4.98 -8.14
N ASN A 75 11.38 -3.93 -8.89
CA ASN A 75 10.44 -4.09 -9.99
C ASN A 75 11.01 -5.12 -10.97
N PRO A 76 10.30 -6.23 -11.21
CA PRO A 76 10.81 -7.31 -12.05
C PRO A 76 11.11 -6.86 -13.48
N SER A 77 10.64 -5.67 -13.88
CA SER A 77 10.93 -5.01 -15.15
C SER A 77 12.39 -4.56 -15.38
N TYR A 78 13.26 -4.40 -14.35
CA TYR A 78 14.58 -3.75 -14.55
C TYR A 78 15.76 -4.73 -14.78
N ASP A 79 15.94 -5.78 -13.96
CA ASP A 79 17.07 -6.71 -14.13
C ASP A 79 16.77 -8.19 -13.77
N SER A 80 15.80 -8.49 -12.91
CA SER A 80 15.53 -9.86 -12.45
C SER A 80 14.80 -10.74 -13.47
N GLN A 81 13.85 -10.20 -14.25
CA GLN A 81 13.17 -10.97 -15.33
C GLN A 81 14.11 -11.42 -16.44
N LYS A 82 15.29 -10.81 -16.62
CA LYS A 82 16.23 -11.20 -17.67
C LYS A 82 17.01 -12.48 -17.34
N LYS A 83 17.07 -12.86 -16.06
CA LYS A 83 17.90 -13.97 -15.57
C LYS A 83 17.05 -15.10 -14.97
N PHE A 84 15.87 -14.77 -14.46
CA PHE A 84 14.98 -15.73 -13.82
C PHE A 84 13.53 -15.48 -14.23
N ASP A 85 12.85 -16.58 -14.52
CA ASP A 85 11.40 -16.65 -14.62
C ASP A 85 10.80 -16.91 -13.23
N PHE A 86 9.73 -16.21 -12.90
CA PHE A 86 9.10 -16.24 -11.59
C PHE A 86 7.65 -16.72 -11.73
N ALA A 87 7.31 -17.81 -11.05
CA ALA A 87 5.95 -18.32 -10.99
C ALA A 87 5.46 -18.41 -9.55
N VAL A 88 4.17 -18.20 -9.31
CA VAL A 88 3.57 -18.43 -7.99
C VAL A 88 3.29 -19.92 -7.82
N SER A 89 3.64 -20.50 -6.67
CA SER A 89 3.36 -21.92 -6.40
C SER A 89 1.85 -22.23 -6.50
N PRO A 90 1.45 -23.28 -7.24
CA PRO A 90 0.04 -23.70 -7.34
C PRO A 90 -0.57 -24.13 -6.00
N SER A 91 0.25 -24.47 -5.01
CA SER A 91 -0.21 -24.92 -3.68
C SER A 91 -0.87 -23.83 -2.83
N ARG A 92 -1.08 -22.62 -3.37
CA ARG A 92 -1.87 -21.59 -2.67
C ARG A 92 -3.34 -21.98 -2.62
N VAL A 93 -3.76 -22.45 -1.45
CA VAL A 93 -5.15 -22.87 -1.16
C VAL A 93 -6.12 -21.68 -1.05
N HIS A 94 -5.64 -20.43 -1.05
CA HIS A 94 -6.47 -19.24 -0.83
C HIS A 94 -6.18 -18.10 -1.83
N PRO A 95 -7.18 -17.63 -2.61
CA PRO A 95 -7.06 -16.48 -3.50
C PRO A 95 -6.72 -15.17 -2.78
N HIS A 96 -7.11 -15.05 -1.50
CA HIS A 96 -6.70 -13.98 -0.60
C HIS A 96 -5.80 -14.58 0.49
N PRO A 97 -4.55 -14.11 0.65
CA PRO A 97 -3.74 -14.52 1.78
C PRO A 97 -4.42 -13.98 3.05
N PRO A 98 -4.71 -14.84 4.04
CA PRO A 98 -5.21 -14.34 5.30
C PRO A 98 -4.12 -13.47 5.93
N VAL A 99 -4.54 -12.35 6.50
CA VAL A 99 -3.64 -11.33 7.04
C VAL A 99 -3.83 -11.21 8.55
N THR A 100 -2.74 -10.96 9.26
CA THR A 100 -2.77 -10.67 10.69
C THR A 100 -2.24 -9.27 10.92
N PHE A 101 -2.91 -8.54 11.81
CA PHE A 101 -2.42 -7.26 12.30
C PHE A 101 -1.41 -7.52 13.42
N ARG A 102 -0.12 -7.25 13.18
CA ARG A 102 0.95 -7.35 14.18
C ARG A 102 1.70 -6.03 14.25
N PHE A 103 1.87 -5.48 15.44
CA PHE A 103 2.64 -4.25 15.68
C PHE A 103 2.30 -3.11 14.70
N GLN A 104 1.01 -2.85 14.48
CA GLN A 104 0.51 -1.82 13.56
C GLN A 104 0.72 -2.09 12.06
N THR A 105 1.21 -3.27 11.69
CA THR A 105 1.41 -3.69 10.29
C THR A 105 0.50 -4.86 9.95
N VAL A 106 -0.05 -4.84 8.73
CA VAL A 106 -0.77 -5.98 8.16
C VAL A 106 0.27 -6.91 7.53
N GLN A 107 0.39 -8.12 8.04
CA GLN A 107 1.33 -9.12 7.54
C GLN A 107 0.57 -10.31 6.97
N ALA A 108 1.09 -10.90 5.89
CA ALA A 108 0.58 -12.19 5.41
C ALA A 108 0.80 -13.26 6.50
N GLN A 109 -0.22 -14.04 6.81
CA GLN A 109 -0.10 -15.15 7.77
C GLN A 109 0.79 -16.27 7.23
N TYR A 110 0.82 -16.42 5.90
CA TYR A 110 1.61 -17.42 5.21
C TYR A 110 2.52 -16.75 4.19
N SER A 111 3.73 -17.26 4.02
CA SER A 111 4.68 -16.77 3.03
C SER A 111 4.17 -17.01 1.61
N ALA A 112 4.50 -16.09 0.71
CA ALA A 112 4.33 -16.30 -0.71
C ALA A 112 5.40 -17.27 -1.22
N HIS A 113 5.03 -18.50 -1.54
CA HIS A 113 5.94 -19.43 -2.22
C HIS A 113 6.08 -19.02 -3.69
N VAL A 114 7.25 -18.49 -4.04
CA VAL A 114 7.61 -18.12 -5.40
C VAL A 114 8.60 -19.15 -5.94
N LEU A 115 8.27 -19.73 -7.08
CA LEU A 115 9.14 -20.60 -7.86
C LEU A 115 10.01 -19.71 -8.75
N PHE A 116 11.31 -19.93 -8.71
CA PHE A 116 12.27 -19.26 -9.59
C PHE A 116 12.90 -20.29 -10.52
N ARG A 117 12.94 -19.98 -11.81
CA ARG A 117 13.61 -20.78 -12.82
C ARG A 117 14.63 -19.91 -13.53
N LYS A 118 15.87 -20.36 -13.59
CA LYS A 118 16.88 -19.65 -14.40
C LYS A 118 16.50 -19.74 -15.88
N ILE A 119 16.59 -18.61 -16.58
CA ILE A 119 16.46 -18.51 -18.04
C ILE A 119 17.81 -18.83 -18.68
#